data_AF-A0A0B2BXT9-F1
#
_entry.id   AF-A0A0B2BXT9-F1
#
_cell.length_a   1.000
_cell.length_b   1.000
_cell.length_c   1.000
_cell.angle_alpha   90.00
_cell.angle_beta   90.00
_cell.angle_gamma   90.00
#
_symmetry.space_group_name_H-M   'P 1'
#
loop_
_entity.id
_entity.type
_entity.pdbx_description
1 polymer ?
#
loop_
_entity_poly.entity_id
_entity_poly.type
_entity_poly.pdbx_seq_one_letter_code
_entity_poly.pdbx_strand_id
1 'polypeptide(L)'
;MSPMPIDPAVSAFAATLAQAEAGAAAVLFYGSNLRTGALEGVLDFYVLTDGPVQRGLWPRVSYREWQHEGRDLRAKIATMHLATFAAAAGGETVDTTIWARFVQPSALVWQRSDGDATAVAKALDAAAGTAAWLAAALGPARGAEEEFWRALFQATYRAELRVEAPGRGDTILATHRTHFTGLLPAIWAREGIAFDQDGATLIPYLSRSQRARARRWWARRRRMGKPLNVVRLVRAAATFDGAARYAAWKVERHTGIAVAVTPWREKHPLLSAPAMLLELARKRRQRD
;
A
#
# COMPACT_ATOMS: atom_id res chain seq x y z
N MET A 1 12.83 -1.37 16.28
CA MET A 1 11.35 -1.33 16.43
C MET A 1 10.93 -2.61 17.12
N SER A 2 10.33 -2.55 18.30
CA SER A 2 9.68 -3.74 18.88
C SER A 2 8.55 -4.18 17.94
N PRO A 3 8.44 -5.48 17.62
CA PRO A 3 7.37 -5.95 16.74
C PRO A 3 6.02 -5.63 17.39
N MET A 4 5.11 -5.01 16.63
CA MET A 4 3.73 -4.87 17.09
C MET A 4 3.14 -6.28 17.25
N PRO A 5 2.41 -6.56 18.33
CA PRO A 5 1.74 -7.85 18.48
C PRO A 5 0.78 -8.05 17.31
N ILE A 6 0.95 -9.16 16.60
CA ILE A 6 0.09 -9.56 15.48
C ILE A 6 -0.94 -10.53 16.01
N ASP A 7 -2.21 -10.26 15.69
CA ASP A 7 -3.31 -11.15 16.04
C ASP A 7 -3.07 -12.55 15.44
N PRO A 8 -3.19 -13.64 16.21
CA PRO A 8 -2.99 -15.01 15.72
C PRO A 8 -3.82 -15.35 14.48
N ALA A 9 -5.03 -14.79 14.35
CA ALA A 9 -5.88 -14.98 13.17
C ALA A 9 -5.25 -14.40 11.91
N VAL A 10 -4.53 -13.27 12.01
CA VAL A 10 -3.80 -12.67 10.88
C VAL A 10 -2.63 -13.57 10.46
N SER A 11 -1.90 -14.13 11.42
CA SER A 11 -0.78 -15.05 11.14
C SER A 11 -1.29 -16.37 10.53
N ALA A 12 -2.38 -16.93 11.04
CA ALA A 12 -3.02 -18.11 10.48
C ALA A 12 -3.52 -17.87 9.05
N PHE A 13 -4.15 -16.71 8.81
CA PHE A 13 -4.57 -16.29 7.48
C PHE A 13 -3.36 -16.19 6.54
N ALA A 14 -2.29 -15.52 6.97
CA ALA A 14 -1.07 -15.37 6.18
C ALA A 14 -0.45 -16.71 5.78
N ALA A 15 -0.43 -17.70 6.69
CA ALA A 15 0.05 -19.05 6.39
C ALA A 15 -0.79 -19.73 5.30
N THR A 16 -2.11 -19.66 5.38
CA THR A 16 -3.01 -20.23 4.36
C THR A 16 -2.87 -19.51 3.01
N LEU A 17 -2.64 -18.18 3.01
CA LEU A 17 -2.35 -17.44 1.78
C LEU A 17 -1.04 -17.92 1.13
N ALA A 18 0.00 -18.12 1.93
CA ALA A 18 1.26 -18.62 1.46
C ALA A 18 1.15 -20.04 0.88
N GLN A 19 0.39 -20.93 1.53
CA GLN A 19 0.14 -22.29 1.03
C GLN A 19 -0.62 -22.30 -0.30
N ALA A 20 -1.53 -21.34 -0.51
CA ALA A 20 -2.34 -21.25 -1.72
C ALA A 20 -1.61 -20.64 -2.93
N GLU A 21 -0.48 -19.97 -2.73
CA GLU A 21 0.29 -19.32 -3.80
C GLU A 21 1.62 -20.05 -4.02
N ALA A 22 1.77 -20.67 -5.19
CA ALA A 22 2.99 -21.40 -5.54
C ALA A 22 4.23 -20.49 -5.46
N GLY A 23 5.26 -20.95 -4.74
CA GLY A 23 6.50 -20.22 -4.55
C GLY A 23 6.40 -19.03 -3.59
N ALA A 24 5.42 -18.98 -2.69
CA ALA A 24 5.38 -17.97 -1.64
C ALA A 24 6.67 -17.97 -0.80
N ALA A 25 7.32 -16.81 -0.71
CA ALA A 25 8.54 -16.56 0.05
C ALA A 25 8.24 -15.79 1.35
N ALA A 26 7.30 -14.84 1.29
CA ALA A 26 6.90 -14.03 2.45
C ALA A 26 5.49 -13.46 2.29
N VAL A 27 4.85 -13.13 3.42
CA VAL A 27 3.58 -12.39 3.47
C VAL A 27 3.72 -11.17 4.37
N LEU A 28 3.38 -10.00 3.81
CA LEU A 28 3.33 -8.74 4.53
C LEU A 28 1.87 -8.37 4.85
N PHE A 29 1.61 -7.93 6.07
CA PHE A 29 0.35 -7.35 6.50
C PHE A 29 0.51 -5.84 6.69
N TYR A 30 -0.46 -5.06 6.23
CA TYR A 30 -0.39 -3.59 6.29
C TYR A 30 -1.77 -2.95 6.40
N GLY A 31 -1.79 -1.61 6.40
CA GLY A 31 -3.04 -0.85 6.34
C GLY A 31 -3.59 -0.50 7.72
N SER A 32 -4.85 -0.07 7.77
CA SER A 32 -5.47 0.45 8.99
C SER A 32 -5.63 -0.60 10.09
N ASN A 33 -5.87 -1.85 9.70
CA ASN A 33 -6.17 -2.95 10.62
C ASN A 33 -4.94 -3.42 11.39
N LEU A 34 -3.74 -3.26 10.81
CA LEU A 34 -2.48 -3.50 11.51
C LEU A 34 -2.34 -2.65 12.78
N ARG A 35 -2.85 -1.42 12.76
CA ARG A 35 -2.79 -0.54 13.94
C ARG A 35 -3.88 -0.83 14.95
N THR A 36 -5.12 -1.00 14.47
CA THR A 36 -6.28 -1.14 15.37
C THR A 36 -6.34 -2.52 16.01
N GLY A 37 -5.63 -3.52 15.45
CA GLY A 37 -5.82 -4.92 15.80
C GLY A 37 -7.20 -5.45 15.39
N ALA A 38 -7.99 -4.65 14.65
CA ALA A 38 -9.34 -5.01 14.28
C ALA A 38 -9.31 -6.05 13.17
N LEU A 39 -9.98 -7.18 13.41
CA LEU A 39 -10.26 -8.19 12.40
C LEU A 39 -11.50 -7.82 11.55
N GLU A 40 -12.25 -6.80 11.98
CA GLU A 40 -13.38 -6.26 11.23
C GLU A 40 -12.91 -5.44 10.01
N GLY A 41 -13.67 -5.52 8.93
CA GLY A 41 -13.34 -4.84 7.68
C GLY A 41 -12.59 -5.75 6.71
N VAL A 42 -11.65 -5.18 5.96
CA VAL A 42 -10.85 -5.90 4.97
C VAL A 42 -9.38 -5.80 5.36
N LEU A 43 -8.76 -6.96 5.56
CA LEU A 43 -7.35 -7.13 5.86
C LEU A 43 -6.52 -6.99 4.58
N ASP A 44 -5.47 -6.18 4.60
CA ASP A 44 -4.64 -5.93 3.43
C ASP A 44 -3.32 -6.73 3.52
N PHE A 45 -3.12 -7.64 2.56
CA PHE A 45 -1.92 -8.49 2.48
C PHE A 45 -1.14 -8.25 1.19
N TYR A 46 0.18 -8.39 1.26
CA TYR A 46 1.04 -8.67 0.12
C TYR A 46 1.59 -10.08 0.23
N VAL A 47 1.39 -10.90 -0.79
CA VAL A 47 2.06 -12.21 -0.93
C VAL A 47 3.22 -12.04 -1.90
N LEU A 48 4.43 -12.25 -1.38
CA LEU A 48 5.67 -12.14 -2.13
C LEU A 48 6.11 -13.54 -2.54
N THR A 49 6.15 -13.80 -3.83
CA THR A 49 6.54 -15.10 -4.38
C THR A 49 7.96 -15.05 -4.96
N ASP A 50 8.55 -16.21 -5.20
CA ASP A 50 9.78 -16.32 -5.97
C ASP A 50 9.58 -15.86 -7.42
N GLY A 51 10.70 -15.54 -8.07
CA GLY A 51 10.77 -15.26 -9.49
C GLY A 51 11.53 -13.97 -9.82
N PRO A 52 11.84 -13.75 -11.10
CA PRO A 52 12.57 -12.57 -11.55
C PRO A 52 11.70 -11.31 -11.44
N VAL A 53 12.30 -10.13 -11.62
CA VAL A 53 11.55 -8.88 -11.74
C VAL A 53 10.48 -9.01 -12.85
N GLN A 54 9.23 -8.82 -12.47
CA GLN A 54 8.07 -9.01 -13.35
C GLN A 54 8.00 -7.89 -14.39
N ARG A 55 7.70 -8.30 -15.63
CA ARG A 55 7.33 -7.38 -16.70
C ARG A 55 5.82 -7.11 -16.67
N GLY A 56 5.42 -5.97 -17.22
CA GLY A 56 4.01 -5.58 -17.31
C GLY A 56 3.47 -5.07 -15.98
N LEU A 57 2.18 -5.30 -15.74
CA LEU A 57 1.48 -4.71 -14.61
C LEU A 57 1.52 -5.63 -13.39
N TRP A 58 1.91 -5.06 -12.26
CA TRP A 58 1.94 -5.70 -10.96
C TRP A 58 1.43 -4.71 -9.90
N PRO A 59 1.05 -5.18 -8.71
CA PRO A 59 0.80 -6.58 -8.35
C PRO A 59 -0.50 -7.11 -9.01
N ARG A 60 -0.71 -8.43 -9.01
CA ARG A 60 -2.07 -8.98 -9.16
C ARG A 60 -2.83 -8.71 -7.88
N VAL A 61 -4.12 -8.38 -7.98
CA VAL A 61 -4.95 -8.13 -6.80
C VAL A 61 -6.17 -9.04 -6.84
N SER A 62 -6.49 -9.65 -5.71
CA SER A 62 -7.66 -10.50 -5.52
C SER A 62 -8.34 -10.24 -4.17
N TYR A 63 -9.58 -10.69 -4.04
CA TYR A 63 -10.35 -10.63 -2.79
C TYR A 63 -10.78 -12.03 -2.37
N ARG A 64 -10.62 -12.34 -1.08
CA ARG A 64 -11.06 -13.61 -0.50
C ARG A 64 -11.77 -13.41 0.84
N GLU A 65 -12.75 -14.27 1.12
CA GLU A 65 -13.50 -14.30 2.38
C GLU A 65 -13.43 -15.70 2.96
N TRP A 66 -13.00 -15.84 4.22
CA TRP A 66 -12.83 -17.14 4.88
C TRP A 66 -13.42 -17.10 6.29
N GLN A 67 -13.88 -18.26 6.76
CA GLN A 67 -14.28 -18.45 8.15
C GLN A 67 -13.07 -18.82 8.99
N HIS A 68 -12.83 -18.08 10.07
CA HIS A 68 -11.85 -18.42 11.11
C HIS A 68 -12.54 -18.32 12.47
N GLU A 69 -12.59 -19.44 13.19
CA GLU A 69 -13.25 -19.53 14.52
C GLU A 69 -14.68 -18.96 14.53
N GLY A 70 -15.47 -19.24 13.48
CA GLY A 70 -16.84 -18.75 13.34
C GLY A 70 -16.98 -17.28 12.95
N ARG A 71 -15.88 -16.60 12.58
CA ARG A 71 -15.88 -15.22 12.08
C ARG A 71 -15.51 -15.15 10.60
N ASP A 72 -16.25 -14.34 9.86
CA ASP A 72 -15.91 -14.02 8.46
C ASP A 72 -14.79 -12.99 8.38
N LEU A 73 -13.59 -13.45 8.04
CA LEU A 73 -12.46 -12.59 7.70
C LEU A 73 -12.47 -12.30 6.21
N ARG A 74 -12.13 -11.07 5.86
CA ARG A 74 -12.08 -10.60 4.47
C ARG A 74 -10.68 -10.09 4.19
N ALA A 75 -10.09 -10.49 3.07
CA ALA A 75 -8.76 -10.06 2.69
C ALA A 75 -8.72 -9.51 1.27
N LYS A 76 -8.01 -8.40 1.12
CA LYS A 76 -7.48 -7.93 -0.15
C LYS A 76 -6.03 -8.37 -0.23
N ILE A 77 -5.71 -9.10 -1.29
CA ILE A 77 -4.42 -9.75 -1.45
C ILE A 77 -3.75 -9.16 -2.69
N ALA A 78 -2.54 -8.66 -2.54
CA ALA A 78 -1.67 -8.23 -3.63
C ALA A 78 -0.53 -9.22 -3.80
N THR A 79 -0.46 -9.92 -4.94
CA THR A 79 0.59 -10.91 -5.21
C THR A 79 1.57 -10.39 -6.25
N MET A 80 2.88 -10.48 -5.94
CA MET A 80 3.97 -10.14 -6.86
C MET A 80 5.26 -10.88 -6.48
N HIS A 81 6.23 -10.91 -7.39
CA HIS A 81 7.53 -11.50 -7.06
C HIS A 81 8.31 -10.62 -6.08
N LEU A 82 9.04 -11.24 -5.15
CA LEU A 82 9.90 -10.56 -4.19
C LEU A 82 10.96 -9.68 -4.88
N ALA A 83 11.54 -10.15 -5.99
CA ALA A 83 12.48 -9.35 -6.78
C ALA A 83 11.85 -8.07 -7.33
N THR A 84 10.60 -8.14 -7.80
CA THR A 84 9.85 -6.96 -8.26
C THR A 84 9.57 -6.01 -7.12
N PHE A 85 9.21 -6.54 -5.95
CA PHE A 85 8.95 -5.74 -4.75
C PHE A 85 10.21 -4.98 -4.33
N ALA A 86 11.36 -5.66 -4.29
CA ALA A 86 12.66 -5.06 -3.98
C ALA A 86 13.05 -3.97 -4.98
N ALA A 87 12.93 -4.22 -6.29
CA ALA A 87 13.23 -3.22 -7.32
C ALA A 87 12.28 -2.00 -7.23
N ALA A 88 10.99 -2.23 -6.96
CA ALA A 88 10.03 -1.15 -6.77
C ALA A 88 10.28 -0.37 -5.48
N ALA A 89 10.65 -1.04 -4.40
CA ALA A 89 11.04 -0.44 -3.13
C ALA A 89 12.30 0.43 -3.27
N GLY A 90 13.31 -0.03 -4.03
CA GLY A 90 14.52 0.74 -4.37
C GLY A 90 14.29 1.86 -5.39
N GLY A 91 13.05 2.09 -5.85
CA GLY A 91 12.74 3.14 -6.80
C GLY A 91 13.27 2.89 -8.22
N GLU A 92 13.61 1.65 -8.56
CA GLU A 92 14.14 1.27 -9.88
C GLU A 92 13.02 1.20 -10.94
N THR A 93 11.77 1.07 -10.51
CA THR A 93 10.61 1.05 -11.39
C THR A 93 9.96 2.43 -11.55
N VAL A 94 9.07 2.56 -12.54
CA VAL A 94 8.28 3.79 -12.76
C VAL A 94 7.16 3.97 -11.74
N ASP A 95 6.75 2.89 -11.08
CA ASP A 95 5.66 2.88 -10.11
C ASP A 95 6.16 3.40 -8.75
N THR A 96 5.34 4.21 -8.10
CA THR A 96 5.70 4.87 -6.85
C THR A 96 4.99 4.31 -5.63
N THR A 97 4.12 3.32 -5.81
CA THR A 97 3.19 2.86 -4.78
C THR A 97 3.90 2.03 -3.71
N ILE A 98 4.90 1.23 -4.08
CA ILE A 98 5.57 0.30 -3.16
C ILE A 98 6.36 1.06 -2.11
N TRP A 99 7.36 1.85 -2.51
CA TRP A 99 8.17 2.59 -1.52
C TRP A 99 7.33 3.59 -0.71
N ALA A 100 6.31 4.22 -1.32
CA ALA A 100 5.44 5.15 -0.60
C ALA A 100 4.52 4.45 0.40
N ARG A 101 4.14 3.19 0.14
CA ARG A 101 3.32 2.38 1.05
C ARG A 101 4.15 1.74 2.16
N PHE A 102 5.33 1.22 1.83
CA PHE A 102 6.14 0.39 2.72
C PHE A 102 7.21 1.15 3.51
N VAL A 103 7.32 2.47 3.32
CA VAL A 103 7.91 3.35 4.35
C VAL A 103 6.98 3.55 5.55
N GLN A 104 5.67 3.28 5.39
CA GLN A 104 4.69 3.29 6.49
C GLN A 104 4.68 1.92 7.19
N PRO A 105 4.08 1.80 8.39
CA PRO A 105 4.03 0.53 9.10
C PRO A 105 3.46 -0.62 8.27
N SER A 106 4.20 -1.73 8.31
CA SER A 106 3.84 -3.05 7.81
C SER A 106 4.48 -4.11 8.69
N ALA A 107 3.92 -5.31 8.73
CA ALA A 107 4.46 -6.44 9.47
C ALA A 107 4.75 -7.61 8.53
N LEU A 108 5.90 -8.25 8.73
CA LEU A 108 6.17 -9.58 8.18
C LEU A 108 5.42 -10.59 9.05
N VAL A 109 4.35 -11.17 8.51
CA VAL A 109 3.42 -12.04 9.26
C VAL A 109 3.57 -13.51 8.91
N TRP A 110 4.31 -13.80 7.85
CA TRP A 110 4.75 -15.14 7.49
C TRP A 110 6.00 -15.06 6.62
N GLN A 111 6.93 -15.99 6.81
CA GLN A 111 8.08 -16.19 5.95
C GLN A 111 8.33 -17.68 5.76
N ARG A 112 8.90 -18.04 4.61
CA ARG A 112 9.35 -19.41 4.35
C ARG A 112 10.69 -19.71 5.04
N SER A 113 11.59 -18.74 5.09
CA SER A 113 12.94 -18.89 5.66
C SER A 113 13.48 -17.58 6.22
N ASP A 114 14.53 -17.65 7.03
CA ASP A 114 15.26 -16.47 7.54
C ASP A 114 15.94 -15.67 6.41
N GLY A 115 16.32 -16.35 5.32
CA GLY A 115 16.82 -15.72 4.11
C GLY A 115 15.76 -14.84 3.44
N ASP A 116 14.53 -15.33 3.34
CA ASP A 116 13.40 -14.57 2.80
C ASP A 116 13.04 -13.39 3.72
N ALA A 117 13.08 -13.58 5.05
CA ALA A 117 12.88 -12.50 6.01
C ALA A 117 13.94 -11.38 5.86
N THR A 118 15.21 -11.76 5.68
CA THR A 118 16.31 -10.82 5.45
C THR A 118 16.14 -10.07 4.13
N ALA A 119 15.73 -10.76 3.06
CA ALA A 119 15.48 -10.15 1.76
C ALA A 119 14.32 -9.13 1.82
N VAL A 120 13.25 -9.45 2.56
CA VAL A 120 12.14 -8.52 2.80
C VAL A 120 12.59 -7.33 3.63
N ALA A 121 13.35 -7.53 4.72
CA ALA A 121 13.87 -6.43 5.53
C ALA A 121 14.71 -5.46 4.69
N LYS A 122 15.60 -5.98 3.83
CA LYS A 122 16.39 -5.19 2.90
C LYS A 122 15.52 -4.40 1.91
N ALA A 123 14.43 -5.00 1.42
CA ALA A 123 13.49 -4.29 0.53
C ALA A 123 12.74 -3.17 1.27
N LEU A 124 12.29 -3.41 2.51
CA LEU A 124 11.65 -2.36 3.33
C LEU A 124 12.62 -1.21 3.65
N ASP A 125 13.89 -1.55 3.93
CA ASP A 125 14.95 -0.55 4.11
C ASP A 125 15.19 0.28 2.84
N ALA A 126 15.18 -0.34 1.67
CA ALA A 126 15.30 0.35 0.39
C ALA A 126 14.09 1.25 0.09
N ALA A 127 12.88 0.83 0.48
CA ALA A 127 11.68 1.68 0.42
C ALA A 127 11.84 2.92 1.29
N ALA A 128 12.32 2.75 2.52
CA ALA A 128 12.58 3.84 3.45
C ALA A 128 13.64 4.81 2.91
N GLY A 129 14.74 4.28 2.35
CA GLY A 129 15.80 5.06 1.70
C GLY A 129 15.28 5.89 0.53
N THR A 130 14.53 5.27 -0.39
CA THR A 130 13.91 5.95 -1.54
C THR A 130 12.97 7.07 -1.10
N ALA A 131 12.12 6.80 -0.11
CA ALA A 131 11.18 7.76 0.45
C ALA A 131 11.90 8.95 1.11
N ALA A 132 12.89 8.69 1.97
CA ALA A 132 13.65 9.71 2.68
C ALA A 132 14.49 10.59 1.75
N TRP A 133 15.13 9.99 0.73
CA TRP A 133 15.87 10.73 -0.30
C TRP A 133 14.95 11.69 -1.05
N LEU A 134 13.76 11.23 -1.45
CA LEU A 134 12.80 12.08 -2.14
C LEU A 134 12.21 13.15 -1.20
N ALA A 135 11.98 12.82 0.07
CA ALA A 135 11.52 13.76 1.09
C ALA A 135 12.50 14.92 1.26
N ALA A 136 13.81 14.67 1.31
CA ALA A 136 14.83 15.72 1.36
C ALA A 136 14.77 16.67 0.15
N ALA A 137 14.47 16.12 -1.03
CA ALA A 137 14.43 16.89 -2.28
C ALA A 137 13.13 17.70 -2.50
N LEU A 138 12.00 17.16 -2.05
CA LEU A 138 10.66 17.75 -2.20
C LEU A 138 10.20 18.58 -1.00
N GLY A 139 10.71 18.28 0.19
CA GLY A 139 10.39 18.96 1.44
C GLY A 139 10.98 20.36 1.55
N PRO A 140 10.75 21.03 2.69
CA PRO A 140 11.23 22.40 2.93
C PRO A 140 12.77 22.46 2.99
N ALA A 141 13.33 23.68 2.98
CA ALA A 141 14.77 23.87 3.17
C ALA A 141 15.22 23.60 4.61
N ARG A 142 14.33 23.86 5.57
CA ARG A 142 14.45 23.55 7.00
C ARG A 142 13.06 23.28 7.56
N GLY A 143 12.93 22.41 8.55
CA GLY A 143 11.64 22.16 9.21
C GLY A 143 11.68 20.92 10.10
N ALA A 144 10.57 20.66 10.78
CA ALA A 144 10.43 19.42 11.52
C ALA A 144 10.35 18.21 10.59
N GLU A 145 10.76 17.04 11.08
CA GLU A 145 10.68 15.77 10.34
C GLU A 145 9.30 15.52 9.71
N GLU A 146 8.22 15.81 10.45
CA GLU A 146 6.85 15.63 9.98
C GLU A 146 6.56 16.45 8.71
N GLU A 147 7.17 17.61 8.53
CA GLU A 147 6.97 18.46 7.35
C GLU A 147 7.57 17.85 6.09
N PHE A 148 8.71 17.19 6.21
CA PHE A 148 9.34 16.45 5.10
C PHE A 148 8.49 15.25 4.69
N TRP A 149 8.02 14.46 5.65
CA TRP A 149 7.12 13.34 5.36
C TRP A 149 5.79 13.81 4.78
N ARG A 150 5.23 14.92 5.29
CA ARG A 150 4.00 15.52 4.78
C ARG A 150 4.16 15.94 3.31
N ALA A 151 5.25 16.64 2.98
CA ALA A 151 5.55 17.03 1.62
C ALA A 151 5.69 15.82 0.68
N LEU A 152 6.36 14.76 1.14
CA LEU A 152 6.48 13.50 0.39
C LEU A 152 5.11 12.88 0.12
N PHE A 153 4.30 12.65 1.16
CA PHE A 153 3.00 11.99 1.00
C PHE A 153 2.04 12.84 0.17
N GLN A 154 2.00 14.16 0.36
CA GLN A 154 1.20 15.03 -0.50
C GLN A 154 1.61 14.91 -1.98
N ALA A 155 2.91 14.79 -2.26
CA ALA A 155 3.39 14.58 -3.62
C ALA A 155 2.93 13.23 -4.19
N THR A 156 3.04 12.13 -3.42
CA THR A 156 2.64 10.78 -3.87
C THR A 156 1.13 10.69 -4.10
N TYR A 157 0.32 11.21 -3.18
CA TYR A 157 -1.13 11.26 -3.33
C TYR A 157 -1.59 12.06 -4.56
N ARG A 158 -0.90 13.17 -4.90
CA ARG A 158 -1.20 13.96 -6.10
C ARG A 158 -0.76 13.28 -7.40
N ALA A 159 0.17 12.35 -7.35
CA ALA A 159 0.66 11.61 -8.51
C ALA A 159 -0.28 10.48 -8.92
N GLU A 160 -1.11 10.00 -8.00
CA GLU A 160 -2.01 8.87 -8.18
C GLU A 160 -3.45 9.33 -8.47
N LEU A 161 -4.18 8.54 -9.28
CA LEU A 161 -5.63 8.68 -9.38
C LEU A 161 -6.22 7.94 -8.17
N ARG A 162 -6.62 8.67 -7.12
CA ARG A 162 -7.31 8.13 -5.94
C ARG A 162 -8.61 8.89 -5.68
N VAL A 163 -9.65 8.16 -5.29
CA VAL A 163 -10.97 8.71 -4.88
C VAL A 163 -11.01 8.94 -3.35
N GLU A 164 -9.86 9.05 -2.70
CA GLU A 164 -9.76 9.27 -1.25
C GLU A 164 -9.97 10.75 -0.92
N ALA A 165 -10.51 11.04 0.27
CA ALA A 165 -10.70 12.41 0.74
C ALA A 165 -9.35 13.15 0.84
N PRO A 166 -9.31 14.47 0.57
CA PRO A 166 -8.14 15.30 0.84
C PRO A 166 -7.67 15.13 2.30
N GLY A 167 -6.35 15.13 2.54
CA GLY A 167 -5.78 15.07 3.91
C GLY A 167 -5.38 13.68 4.41
N ARG A 168 -5.51 12.61 3.60
CA ARG A 168 -5.10 11.25 4.01
C ARG A 168 -3.63 11.15 4.45
N GLY A 169 -2.72 11.88 3.79
CA GLY A 169 -1.31 11.95 4.18
C GLY A 169 -1.13 12.48 5.61
N ASP A 170 -1.93 13.49 5.99
CA ASP A 170 -1.91 14.05 7.34
C ASP A 170 -2.48 13.06 8.35
N THR A 171 -3.53 12.31 7.97
CA THR A 171 -4.04 11.20 8.79
C THR A 171 -2.99 10.13 9.04
N ILE A 172 -2.20 9.75 8.02
CA ILE A 172 -1.14 8.73 8.15
C ILE A 172 -0.10 9.18 9.19
N LEU A 173 0.37 10.42 9.10
CA LEU A 173 1.36 10.97 10.02
C LEU A 173 0.83 11.06 11.46
N ALA A 174 -0.38 11.59 11.63
CA ALA A 174 -1.02 11.68 12.94
C ALA A 174 -1.22 10.28 13.56
N THR A 175 -1.59 9.30 12.73
CA THR A 175 -1.94 7.94 13.16
C THR A 175 -0.70 7.07 13.46
N HIS A 176 0.45 7.41 12.89
CA HIS A 176 1.69 6.61 12.99
C HIS A 176 2.88 7.45 13.48
N ARG A 177 2.64 8.44 14.34
CA ARG A 177 3.68 9.35 14.84
C ARG A 177 4.92 8.61 15.36
N THR A 178 4.73 7.62 16.23
CA THR A 178 5.82 6.83 16.81
C THR A 178 6.70 6.12 15.78
N HIS A 179 6.13 5.69 14.66
CA HIS A 179 6.88 5.05 13.57
C HIS A 179 7.77 6.05 12.84
N PHE A 180 7.28 7.27 12.63
CA PHE A 180 8.00 8.29 11.89
C PHE A 180 8.99 9.06 12.75
N THR A 181 8.78 9.21 14.05
CA THR A 181 9.70 9.96 14.91
C THR A 181 11.13 9.40 14.87
N GLY A 182 12.09 10.20 14.42
CA GLY A 182 13.51 9.87 14.32
C GLY A 182 13.88 9.03 13.09
N LEU A 183 12.92 8.63 12.27
CA LEU A 183 13.15 7.72 11.15
C LEU A 183 13.92 8.40 10.02
N LEU A 184 13.53 9.62 9.65
CA LEU A 184 14.12 10.42 8.58
C LEU A 184 15.60 10.75 8.83
N PRO A 185 16.01 11.33 9.98
CA PRO A 185 17.42 11.61 10.23
C PRO A 185 18.25 10.32 10.30
N ALA A 186 17.71 9.22 10.84
CA ALA A 186 18.40 7.93 10.86
C ALA A 186 18.65 7.40 9.43
N ILE A 187 17.66 7.50 8.54
CA ILE A 187 17.82 7.10 7.15
C ILE A 187 18.79 8.05 6.41
N TRP A 188 18.69 9.36 6.61
CA TRP A 188 19.61 10.30 5.98
C TRP A 188 21.07 10.05 6.36
N ALA A 189 21.34 9.76 7.64
CA ALA A 189 22.66 9.36 8.09
C ALA A 189 23.15 8.07 7.40
N ARG A 190 22.28 7.05 7.32
CA ARG A 190 22.57 5.77 6.63
C ARG A 190 22.86 5.95 5.14
N GLU A 191 22.07 6.77 4.46
CA GLU A 191 22.17 7.01 3.01
C GLU A 191 23.26 8.06 2.65
N GLY A 192 23.96 8.62 3.64
CA GLY A 192 24.99 9.64 3.42
C GLY A 192 24.43 10.98 2.92
N ILE A 193 23.17 11.30 3.21
CA ILE A 193 22.59 12.62 2.95
C ILE A 193 23.03 13.52 4.11
N ALA A 194 23.94 14.45 3.86
CA ALA A 194 24.38 15.40 4.89
C ALA A 194 23.21 16.26 5.37
N PHE A 195 23.11 16.48 6.68
CA PHE A 195 22.10 17.34 7.30
C PHE A 195 22.61 17.87 8.64
N ASP A 196 22.09 19.02 9.06
CA ASP A 196 22.18 19.47 10.45
C ASP A 196 20.85 19.23 11.18
N GLN A 197 20.95 19.07 12.49
CA GLN A 197 19.81 18.96 13.38
C GLN A 197 19.95 19.91 14.57
N ASP A 198 18.99 20.81 14.73
CA ASP A 198 18.86 21.72 15.87
C ASP A 198 17.51 21.46 16.57
N GLY A 199 17.58 20.75 17.69
CA GLY A 199 16.39 20.22 18.36
C GLY A 199 15.54 19.35 17.43
N ALA A 200 14.32 19.80 17.14
CA ALA A 200 13.39 19.13 16.23
C ALA A 200 13.55 19.56 14.75
N THR A 201 14.37 20.58 14.47
CA THR A 201 14.54 21.14 13.13
C THR A 201 15.63 20.40 12.38
N LEU A 202 15.31 19.92 11.18
CA LEU A 202 16.23 19.26 10.26
C LEU A 202 16.54 20.17 9.06
N ILE A 203 17.81 20.19 8.64
CA ILE A 203 18.31 20.98 7.52
C ILE A 203 19.12 20.09 6.57
N PRO A 204 18.51 19.52 5.51
CA PRO A 204 19.22 18.66 4.58
C PRO A 204 20.07 19.44 3.56
N TYR A 205 21.33 19.02 3.42
CA TYR A 205 22.29 19.55 2.47
C TYR A 205 22.28 18.75 1.17
N LEU A 206 21.42 19.17 0.25
CA LEU A 206 21.43 18.70 -1.13
C LEU A 206 21.99 19.80 -2.05
N SER A 207 23.07 19.48 -2.76
CA SER A 207 23.55 20.32 -3.85
C SER A 207 22.45 20.55 -4.90
N ARG A 208 22.56 21.65 -5.65
CA ARG A 208 21.59 22.00 -6.69
C ARG A 208 21.42 20.88 -7.72
N SER A 209 22.50 20.16 -8.05
CA SER A 209 22.50 19.03 -8.98
C SER A 209 21.80 17.81 -8.40
N GLN A 210 22.04 17.45 -7.14
CA GLN A 210 21.36 16.34 -6.44
C GLN A 210 19.85 16.60 -6.34
N ARG A 211 19.46 17.80 -5.90
CA ARG A 211 18.04 18.18 -5.80
C ARG A 211 17.35 18.16 -7.18
N ALA A 212 18.02 18.66 -8.22
CA ALA A 212 17.49 18.63 -9.57
C ALA A 212 17.37 17.19 -10.12
N ARG A 213 18.33 16.30 -9.81
CA ARG A 213 18.26 14.88 -10.18
C ARG A 213 17.04 14.21 -9.54
N ALA A 214 16.84 14.38 -8.24
CA ALA A 214 15.69 13.83 -7.52
C ALA A 214 14.35 14.35 -8.09
N ARG A 215 14.24 15.66 -8.32
CA ARG A 215 13.04 16.28 -8.91
C ARG A 215 12.75 15.79 -10.33
N ARG A 216 13.78 15.62 -11.17
CA ARG A 216 13.61 15.03 -12.52
C ARG A 216 13.19 13.57 -12.45
N TRP A 217 13.81 12.79 -11.57
CA TRP A 217 13.46 11.39 -11.32
C TRP A 217 11.99 11.26 -10.90
N TRP A 218 11.53 12.15 -10.02
CA TRP A 218 10.15 12.22 -9.55
C TRP A 218 9.18 12.68 -10.64
N ALA A 219 9.51 13.75 -11.37
CA ALA A 219 8.65 14.30 -12.41
C ALA A 219 8.32 13.26 -13.50
N ARG A 220 9.29 12.42 -13.89
CA ARG A 220 9.08 11.31 -14.83
C ARG A 220 8.06 10.30 -14.28
N ARG A 221 8.20 9.89 -13.02
CA ARG A 221 7.33 8.91 -12.36
C ARG A 221 5.92 9.45 -12.11
N ARG A 222 5.82 10.69 -11.65
CA ARG A 222 4.54 11.39 -11.45
C ARG A 222 3.68 11.44 -12.71
N ARG A 223 4.30 11.60 -13.89
CA ARG A 223 3.56 11.61 -15.17
C ARG A 223 2.95 10.24 -15.50
N MET A 224 3.55 9.15 -15.02
CA MET A 224 3.08 7.79 -15.24
C MET A 224 2.08 7.32 -14.18
N GLY A 225 2.03 7.94 -13.00
CA GLY A 225 1.17 7.51 -11.88
C GLY A 225 -0.32 7.40 -12.24
N LYS A 226 -0.92 8.47 -12.80
CA LYS A 226 -2.34 8.45 -13.18
C LYS A 226 -2.65 7.44 -14.30
N PRO A 227 -1.91 7.41 -15.44
CA PRO A 227 -2.10 6.37 -16.45
C PRO A 227 -1.99 4.95 -15.90
N LEU A 228 -0.97 4.67 -15.08
CA LEU A 228 -0.78 3.35 -14.48
C LEU A 228 -1.95 2.97 -13.57
N ASN A 229 -2.47 3.91 -12.79
CA ASN A 229 -3.66 3.65 -11.96
C ASN A 229 -4.91 3.36 -12.80
N VAL A 230 -5.12 4.05 -13.91
CA VAL A 230 -6.24 3.76 -14.83
C VAL A 230 -6.10 2.35 -15.41
N VAL A 231 -4.91 1.99 -15.91
CA VAL A 231 -4.65 0.64 -16.45
C VAL A 231 -4.87 -0.43 -15.37
N ARG A 232 -4.46 -0.16 -14.13
CA ARG A 232 -4.74 -1.06 -12.99
C ARG A 232 -6.22 -1.19 -12.70
N LEU A 233 -6.97 -0.10 -12.73
CA LEU A 233 -8.41 -0.15 -12.49
C LEU A 233 -9.12 -0.95 -13.58
N VAL A 234 -8.75 -0.74 -14.84
CA VAL A 234 -9.28 -1.52 -15.98
C VAL A 234 -8.94 -3.00 -15.82
N ARG A 235 -7.67 -3.32 -15.51
CA ARG A 235 -7.25 -4.71 -15.28
C ARG A 235 -7.98 -5.33 -14.10
N ALA A 236 -8.03 -4.64 -12.96
CA ALA A 236 -8.73 -5.13 -11.78
C ALA A 236 -10.20 -5.42 -12.14
N ALA A 237 -10.88 -4.50 -12.82
CA ALA A 237 -12.27 -4.74 -13.15
C ALA A 237 -12.49 -5.86 -14.20
N ALA A 238 -11.45 -6.28 -14.91
CA ALA A 238 -11.46 -7.44 -15.82
C ALA A 238 -10.97 -8.76 -15.19
N THR A 239 -10.09 -8.72 -14.19
CA THR A 239 -9.37 -9.92 -13.67
C THR A 239 -9.43 -10.08 -12.15
N PHE A 240 -10.08 -9.17 -11.43
CA PHE A 240 -10.14 -9.21 -9.97
C PHE A 240 -11.18 -10.24 -9.56
N ASP A 241 -10.66 -11.41 -9.21
CA ASP A 241 -11.42 -12.48 -8.59
C ASP A 241 -12.03 -11.98 -7.27
N GLY A 242 -13.35 -12.17 -7.11
CA GLY A 242 -14.13 -11.64 -5.99
C GLY A 242 -14.50 -10.15 -6.07
N ALA A 243 -14.35 -9.47 -7.22
CA ALA A 243 -14.63 -8.03 -7.35
C ALA A 243 -16.08 -7.67 -7.03
N ALA A 244 -17.01 -8.50 -7.53
CA ALA A 244 -18.43 -8.29 -7.30
C ALA A 244 -18.79 -8.48 -5.82
N ARG A 245 -18.19 -9.47 -5.13
CA ARG A 245 -18.34 -9.67 -3.67
C ARG A 245 -17.78 -8.50 -2.87
N TYR A 246 -16.58 -8.05 -3.19
CA TYR A 246 -15.99 -6.87 -2.56
C TYR A 246 -16.83 -5.60 -2.79
N ALA A 247 -17.32 -5.37 -4.02
CA ALA A 247 -18.16 -4.22 -4.34
C ALA A 247 -19.50 -4.27 -3.60
N ALA A 248 -20.17 -5.43 -3.59
CA ALA A 248 -21.42 -5.64 -2.85
C ALA A 248 -21.23 -5.38 -1.35
N TRP A 249 -20.22 -5.98 -0.73
CA TRP A 249 -19.90 -5.75 0.68
C TRP A 249 -19.61 -4.28 0.98
N LYS A 250 -18.82 -3.61 0.14
CA LYS A 250 -18.46 -2.20 0.34
C LYS A 250 -19.68 -1.29 0.28
N VAL A 251 -20.58 -1.60 -0.65
CA VAL A 251 -21.84 -0.89 -0.79
C VAL A 251 -22.75 -1.15 0.42
N GLU A 252 -22.92 -2.40 0.83
CA GLU A 252 -23.73 -2.75 1.99
C GLU A 252 -23.19 -2.09 3.27
N ARG A 253 -21.88 -2.11 3.50
CA ARG A 253 -21.26 -1.48 4.67
C ARG A 253 -21.51 0.03 4.74
N HIS A 254 -21.53 0.72 3.60
CA HIS A 254 -21.74 2.17 3.56
C HIS A 254 -23.19 2.59 3.44
N THR A 255 -24.10 1.69 3.04
CA THR A 255 -25.49 2.03 2.73
C THR A 255 -26.52 1.25 3.52
N GLY A 256 -26.13 0.16 4.19
CA GLY A 256 -27.01 -0.80 4.84
C GLY A 256 -27.91 -1.56 3.88
N ILE A 257 -27.56 -1.63 2.58
CA ILE A 257 -28.35 -2.31 1.54
C ILE A 257 -27.55 -3.49 1.00
N ALA A 258 -28.05 -4.70 1.27
CA ALA A 258 -27.49 -5.92 0.68
C ALA A 258 -27.70 -5.93 -0.84
N VAL A 259 -26.62 -6.21 -1.55
CA VAL A 259 -26.61 -6.35 -3.02
C VAL A 259 -26.27 -7.80 -3.36
N ALA A 260 -27.19 -8.48 -4.04
CA ALA A 260 -26.95 -9.84 -4.47
C ALA A 260 -25.84 -9.89 -5.54
N VAL A 261 -24.85 -10.75 -5.33
CA VAL A 261 -23.79 -11.04 -6.29
C VAL A 261 -24.25 -12.23 -7.13
N THR A 262 -24.58 -11.99 -8.40
CA THR A 262 -24.96 -13.07 -9.33
C THR A 262 -23.73 -13.60 -10.08
N PRO A 263 -23.76 -14.84 -10.60
CA PRO A 263 -22.64 -15.41 -11.36
C PRO A 263 -22.20 -14.55 -12.55
N TRP A 264 -23.15 -13.85 -13.17
CA TRP A 264 -22.86 -12.92 -14.27
C TRP A 264 -22.13 -11.65 -13.78
N ARG A 265 -22.47 -11.13 -12.59
CA ARG A 265 -21.78 -9.98 -11.98
C ARG A 265 -20.36 -10.34 -11.56
N GLU A 266 -20.13 -11.57 -11.09
CA GLU A 266 -18.78 -12.08 -10.81
C GLU A 266 -17.94 -12.16 -12.09
N LYS A 267 -18.53 -12.66 -13.19
CA LYS A 267 -17.82 -12.81 -14.46
C LYS A 267 -17.61 -11.48 -15.22
N HIS A 268 -18.50 -10.50 -15.03
CA HIS A 268 -18.47 -9.22 -15.75
C HIS A 268 -18.68 -7.99 -14.85
N PRO A 269 -17.74 -7.67 -13.94
CA PRO A 269 -17.91 -6.60 -12.95
C PRO A 269 -18.16 -5.22 -13.58
N LEU A 270 -17.40 -4.85 -14.62
CA LEU A 270 -17.54 -3.55 -15.31
C LEU A 270 -18.91 -3.36 -15.96
N LEU A 271 -19.41 -4.40 -16.64
CA LEU A 271 -20.71 -4.36 -17.32
C LEU A 271 -21.86 -4.34 -16.32
N SER A 272 -21.64 -4.91 -15.13
CA SER A 272 -22.65 -4.93 -14.07
C SER A 272 -22.71 -3.66 -13.22
N ALA A 273 -21.66 -2.83 -13.21
CA ALA A 273 -21.57 -1.66 -12.34
C ALA A 273 -22.72 -0.65 -12.54
N PRO A 274 -23.14 -0.30 -13.78
CA PRO A 274 -24.29 0.60 -14.00
C PRO A 274 -25.60 -0.01 -13.46
N ALA A 275 -25.83 -1.30 -13.71
CA ALA A 275 -27.02 -2.00 -13.22
C ALA A 275 -27.05 -2.07 -11.68
N MET A 276 -25.89 -2.27 -11.04
CA MET A 276 -25.75 -2.23 -9.59
C MET A 276 -26.07 -0.85 -8.99
N LEU A 277 -25.59 0.22 -9.63
CA LEU A 277 -25.87 1.60 -9.19
C LEU A 277 -27.35 1.95 -9.33
N LEU A 278 -28.00 1.52 -10.43
CA LEU A 278 -29.43 1.69 -10.63
C LEU A 278 -30.27 0.89 -9.63
N GLU A 279 -29.88 -0.35 -9.33
CA GLU A 279 -30.52 -1.17 -8.28
C GLU A 279 -30.42 -0.48 -6.93
N LEU A 280 -29.26 0.08 -6.59
CA LEU A 280 -29.08 0.84 -5.35
C LEU A 280 -29.96 2.08 -5.28
N ALA A 281 -30.00 2.86 -6.37
CA ALA A 281 -30.81 4.06 -6.44
C ALA A 281 -32.30 3.74 -6.25
N ARG A 282 -32.78 2.61 -6.82
CA ARG A 282 -34.15 2.13 -6.64
C ARG A 282 -34.42 1.68 -5.20
N LYS A 283 -33.54 0.88 -4.59
CA LYS A 283 -33.69 0.41 -3.20
C LYS A 283 -33.64 1.55 -2.18
N ARG A 284 -32.84 2.60 -2.44
CA ARG A 284 -32.83 3.82 -1.61
C ARG A 284 -34.17 4.56 -1.67
N ARG A 285 -34.71 4.78 -2.87
CA ARG A 285 -36.02 5.43 -3.07
C ARG A 285 -37.22 4.65 -2.52
N GLN A 286 -37.07 3.36 -2.19
CA GLN A 286 -38.12 2.54 -1.59
C GLN A 286 -38.05 2.51 -0.06
N ARG A 287 -36.96 3.01 0.54
CA ARG A 287 -36.77 3.14 2.00
C ARG A 287 -37.08 4.54 2.53
N ASP A 288 -37.13 5.53 1.64
CA ASP A 288 -37.59 6.91 1.87
C ASP A 288 -39.10 7.00 1.57
#